data_AF-A0A7M7NNW1-F1
#
_entry.id   AF-A0A7M7NNW1-F1
#
_cell.length_a   1.000
_cell.length_b   1.000
_cell.length_c   1.000
_cell.angle_alpha   90.00
_cell.angle_beta   90.00
_cell.angle_gamma   90.00
#
_symmetry.space_group_name_H-M   'P 1'
#
loop_
_entity.id
_entity.type
_entity.pdbx_description
1 polymer ?
#
loop_
_entity_poly.entity_id
_entity_poly.type
_entity_poly.pdbx_seq_one_letter_code
_entity_poly.pdbx_strand_id
1 'polypeptide(L)'
;MTSFIFGHRTSDMTPTGNISDQDLLTLARRIKSKDFMGIGTKLGFSRNKLENIKHKTLQNRKDANIQMLCAWKASQRSDPEATETLKCIWESVSLASTAANTDDSLQAPSSATPEMRAKPNEPIEPEDMDIITTSDTERDGINDDLNRCEGTPNTEELCSVALSVKSLPLAFSLGKALRVNDDLIVEFIDLPSSSVLHKIARQLVENWLNGLKEAEQEDKFAKLLSEYNIPDVNTGREEISKAIGSKKELVDLCYRLNVKPSGVLQIMSTFVTFPPDMIGRCTLKMLKEWVHHGGTRERLLEVAQAFRFNDAAVKIAEAMKCQPNYTPFISHGIIDHKGGELTLNELGIAVSIPEGAMPKGMRSVVTLRVPTHGTPRLPVREGEVVITPAIVCSLTQELLKPATVVLPLCTNHHELTDDSSVILYTRTGPGKFGRRNLTPRTSEILKDKIKFHTRHLQVWALASTDLQGLQLKCVVFQPLSMTPAEKPTLRVYIIHPYRNVIEDITRKEKSSSVPYCKVRNEVRFSIQSTSMDLTILLHDGAKINKRMVNMCESYPIRSVRE
;
A
#
# COMPACT_ATOMS: atom_id res chain seq x y z
N MET A 1 -27.28 -41.18 19.35
CA MET A 1 -27.27 -40.17 20.41
C MET A 1 -25.83 -39.89 20.79
N THR A 2 -25.27 -38.79 20.28
CA THR A 2 -23.99 -38.23 20.73
C THR A 2 -24.03 -36.76 20.30
N SER A 3 -24.28 -35.86 21.26
CA SER A 3 -24.33 -34.42 21.04
C SER A 3 -22.93 -33.83 21.15
N PHE A 4 -22.58 -32.99 20.17
CA PHE A 4 -21.41 -32.12 20.23
C PHE A 4 -21.81 -30.83 20.96
N ILE A 5 -21.18 -30.58 22.11
CA ILE A 5 -21.28 -29.30 22.83
C ILE A 5 -20.28 -28.34 22.18
N PHE A 6 -20.79 -27.33 21.46
CA PHE A 6 -20.01 -26.16 21.05
C PHE A 6 -19.78 -25.27 22.28
N GLY A 7 -18.54 -25.25 22.78
CA GLY A 7 -18.11 -24.32 23.82
C GLY A 7 -18.02 -22.90 23.27
N HIS A 8 -18.92 -22.02 23.72
CA HIS A 8 -18.71 -20.57 23.65
C HIS A 8 -17.53 -20.21 24.56
N ARG A 9 -16.36 -19.93 23.98
CA ARG A 9 -15.28 -19.22 24.70
C ARG A 9 -15.63 -17.73 24.75
N THR A 10 -16.17 -17.29 25.88
CA THR A 10 -15.99 -15.92 26.35
C THR A 10 -14.51 -15.76 26.69
N SER A 11 -13.81 -14.89 25.96
CA SER A 11 -12.43 -14.53 26.31
C SER A 11 -12.46 -13.66 27.56
N ASP A 12 -12.10 -14.26 28.69
CA ASP A 12 -11.77 -13.52 29.91
C ASP A 12 -10.62 -12.57 29.61
N MET A 13 -10.90 -11.27 29.73
CA MET A 13 -9.90 -10.21 29.68
C MET A 13 -9.02 -10.34 30.93
N THR A 14 -7.77 -10.76 30.76
CA THR A 14 -6.78 -10.76 31.83
C THR A 14 -6.55 -9.32 32.34
N PRO A 15 -6.32 -9.13 33.65
CA PRO A 15 -6.25 -7.81 34.30
C PRO A 15 -4.89 -7.09 34.10
N THR A 16 -4.33 -7.17 32.88
CA THR A 16 -3.24 -6.30 32.45
C THR A 16 -3.82 -5.37 31.39
N GLY A 17 -4.05 -4.11 31.77
CA GLY A 17 -4.86 -3.12 31.06
C GLY A 17 -4.31 -2.62 29.71
N ASN A 18 -3.91 -3.52 28.82
CA ASN A 18 -3.55 -3.20 27.44
C ASN A 18 -4.54 -3.87 26.47
N ILE A 19 -5.38 -3.05 25.84
CA ILE A 19 -6.32 -3.48 24.81
C ILE A 19 -5.54 -3.91 23.57
N SER A 20 -5.70 -5.17 23.14
CA SER A 20 -5.07 -5.69 21.93
C SER A 20 -5.63 -5.00 20.68
N ASP A 21 -4.78 -4.77 19.68
CA ASP A 21 -5.21 -4.22 18.39
C ASP A 21 -6.22 -5.15 17.68
N GLN A 22 -6.15 -6.45 17.97
CA GLN A 22 -7.09 -7.43 17.43
C GLN A 22 -8.52 -7.27 17.98
N ASP A 23 -8.64 -6.85 19.25
CA ASP A 23 -9.94 -6.60 19.89
C ASP A 23 -10.58 -5.32 19.33
N LEU A 24 -9.77 -4.29 19.10
CA LEU A 24 -10.22 -3.06 18.44
C LEU A 24 -10.67 -3.30 17.00
N LEU A 25 -9.95 -4.12 16.24
CA LEU A 25 -10.36 -4.51 14.89
C LEU A 25 -11.68 -5.28 14.89
N THR A 26 -11.88 -6.16 15.88
CA THR A 26 -13.11 -6.92 16.04
C THR A 26 -14.29 -6.00 16.38
N LEU A 27 -14.07 -5.03 17.28
CA LEU A 27 -15.07 -4.01 17.62
C LEU A 27 -15.39 -3.12 16.42
N ALA A 28 -14.37 -2.63 15.69
CA ALA A 28 -14.54 -1.76 14.53
C ALA A 28 -15.42 -2.39 13.44
N ARG A 29 -15.31 -3.72 13.26
CA ARG A 29 -16.15 -4.47 12.30
C ARG A 29 -17.62 -4.53 12.70
N ARG A 30 -17.91 -4.51 14.00
CA ARG A 30 -19.27 -4.62 14.56
C ARG A 30 -20.01 -3.28 14.65
N ILE A 31 -19.29 -2.16 14.68
CA ILE A 31 -19.91 -0.82 14.69
C ILE A 31 -20.60 -0.54 13.34
N LYS A 32 -21.91 -0.29 13.37
CA LYS A 32 -22.71 0.08 12.19
C LYS A 32 -22.54 1.56 11.87
N SER A 33 -22.76 1.94 10.61
CA SER A 33 -22.57 3.33 10.13
C SER A 33 -23.40 4.35 10.93
N LYS A 34 -24.65 3.98 11.24
CA LYS A 34 -25.57 4.78 12.05
C LYS A 34 -25.10 5.03 13.49
N ASP A 35 -24.26 4.15 14.02
CA ASP A 35 -23.81 4.21 15.42
C ASP A 35 -22.49 4.97 15.57
N PHE A 36 -21.79 5.27 14.45
CA PHE A 36 -20.47 5.92 14.45
C PHE A 36 -20.44 7.23 15.22
N MET A 37 -21.40 8.13 14.95
CA MET A 37 -21.44 9.44 15.60
C MET A 37 -21.73 9.32 17.10
N GLY A 38 -22.63 8.41 17.48
CA GLY A 38 -23.00 8.17 18.87
C GLY A 38 -21.84 7.55 19.67
N ILE A 39 -21.16 6.55 19.10
CA ILE A 39 -20.01 5.90 19.71
C ILE A 39 -18.82 6.86 19.78
N GLY A 40 -18.54 7.61 18.70
CA GLY A 40 -17.48 8.61 18.69
C GLY A 40 -17.66 9.70 19.74
N THR A 41 -18.91 10.15 19.97
CA THR A 41 -19.21 11.12 21.02
C THR A 41 -18.99 10.53 22.41
N LYS A 42 -19.40 9.26 22.64
CA LYS A 42 -19.14 8.53 23.89
C LYS A 42 -17.65 8.30 24.14
N LEU A 43 -16.85 8.17 23.09
CA LEU A 43 -15.39 8.10 23.15
C LEU A 43 -14.72 9.48 23.33
N GLY A 44 -15.49 10.56 23.54
CA GLY A 44 -14.98 11.89 23.83
C GLY A 44 -14.55 12.72 22.60
N PHE A 45 -14.88 12.28 21.38
CA PHE A 45 -14.60 13.08 20.19
C PHE A 45 -15.64 14.16 19.95
N SER A 46 -15.19 15.34 19.51
CA SER A 46 -16.10 16.37 19.01
C SER A 46 -16.69 15.97 17.65
N ARG A 47 -17.91 16.45 17.36
CA ARG A 47 -18.60 16.22 16.08
C ARG A 47 -17.72 16.59 14.88
N ASN A 48 -17.00 17.71 14.95
CA ASN A 48 -16.09 18.15 13.89
C ASN A 48 -14.92 17.18 13.66
N LYS A 49 -14.39 16.58 14.74
CA LYS A 49 -13.31 15.60 14.65
C LYS A 49 -13.80 14.28 14.06
N LEU A 50 -15.03 13.87 14.37
CA LEU A 50 -15.67 12.70 13.78
C LEU A 50 -16.00 12.88 12.30
N GLU A 51 -16.51 14.05 11.90
CA GLU A 51 -16.70 14.35 10.47
C GLU A 51 -15.36 14.41 9.74
N ASN A 52 -14.31 14.98 10.33
CA ASN A 52 -12.97 14.95 9.74
C ASN A 52 -12.45 13.52 9.55
N ILE A 53 -12.67 12.61 10.51
CA ILE A 53 -12.33 11.18 10.37
C ILE A 53 -13.14 10.55 9.23
N LYS A 54 -14.44 10.83 9.10
CA LYS A 54 -15.26 10.35 7.97
C LYS A 54 -14.76 10.89 6.63
N HIS A 55 -14.39 12.16 6.56
CA HIS A 55 -13.84 12.78 5.36
C HIS A 55 -12.48 12.17 4.97
N LYS A 56 -11.57 12.02 5.93
CA LYS A 56 -10.23 11.43 5.71
C LYS A 56 -10.27 9.97 5.27
N THR A 57 -11.29 9.23 5.70
CA THR A 57 -11.46 7.81 5.37
C THR A 57 -12.35 7.59 4.15
N LEU A 58 -12.65 8.63 3.36
CA LEU A 58 -13.53 8.55 2.18
C LEU A 58 -14.93 8.00 2.51
N GLN A 59 -15.40 8.26 3.73
CA GLN A 59 -16.61 7.68 4.31
C GLN A 59 -16.61 6.14 4.35
N ASN A 60 -15.44 5.50 4.21
CA ASN A 60 -15.30 4.07 4.41
C ASN A 60 -15.59 3.75 5.87
N ARG A 61 -16.74 3.11 6.12
CA ARG A 61 -17.20 2.76 7.46
C ARG A 61 -16.14 2.01 8.28
N LYS A 62 -15.48 1.02 7.67
CA LYS A 62 -14.52 0.17 8.40
C LYS A 62 -13.29 0.98 8.77
N ASP A 63 -12.77 1.75 7.83
CA ASP A 63 -11.57 2.57 8.05
C ASP A 63 -11.86 3.74 9.00
N ALA A 64 -13.05 4.35 8.92
CA ALA A 64 -13.53 5.36 9.87
C ALA A 64 -13.62 4.80 11.30
N ASN A 65 -14.22 3.61 11.46
CA ASN A 65 -14.34 2.95 12.76
C ASN A 65 -12.95 2.59 13.33
N ILE A 66 -12.04 2.06 12.48
CA ILE A 66 -10.67 1.73 12.87
C ILE A 66 -9.92 3.00 13.26
N GLN A 67 -9.94 4.03 12.42
CA GLN A 67 -9.22 5.28 12.67
C GLN A 67 -9.75 6.01 13.91
N MET A 68 -11.06 5.99 14.16
CA MET A 68 -11.67 6.51 15.39
C MET A 68 -11.18 5.75 16.63
N LEU A 69 -11.20 4.42 16.61
CA LEU A 69 -10.77 3.59 17.73
C LEU A 69 -9.25 3.65 17.96
N CYS A 70 -8.45 3.70 16.91
CA CYS A 70 -7.00 3.90 16.99
C CYS A 70 -6.64 5.29 17.53
N ALA A 71 -7.32 6.35 17.05
CA ALA A 71 -7.14 7.71 17.57
C ALA A 71 -7.57 7.81 19.04
N TRP A 72 -8.60 7.05 19.44
CA TRP A 72 -9.02 6.97 20.83
C TRP A 72 -7.95 6.29 21.68
N LYS A 73 -7.47 5.12 21.27
CA LYS A 73 -6.41 4.37 21.96
C LYS A 73 -5.14 5.22 22.12
N ALA A 74 -4.73 5.94 21.08
CA ALA A 74 -3.59 6.84 21.13
C ALA A 74 -3.79 8.05 22.07
N SER A 75 -5.04 8.42 22.37
CA SER A 75 -5.37 9.51 23.29
C SER A 75 -5.49 9.09 24.75
N GLN A 76 -5.53 7.78 25.05
CA GLN A 76 -5.60 7.28 26.42
C GLN A 76 -4.19 7.23 27.03
N ARG A 77 -3.97 7.96 28.14
CA ARG A 77 -2.81 7.76 29.02
C ARG A 77 -3.23 6.74 30.06
N SER A 78 -2.66 5.54 30.04
CA SER A 78 -2.84 4.42 30.99
C SER A 78 -3.73 4.71 32.22
N ASP A 79 -5.05 4.76 32.04
CA ASP A 79 -6.04 5.10 33.07
C ASP A 79 -7.10 3.97 33.13
N PRO A 80 -7.41 3.40 34.32
CA PRO A 80 -8.40 2.34 34.46
C PRO A 80 -9.80 2.66 33.87
N GLU A 81 -10.18 3.94 33.81
CA GLU A 81 -11.47 4.44 33.30
C GLU A 81 -11.69 4.18 31.80
N ALA A 82 -10.60 4.08 31.01
CA ALA A 82 -10.66 3.76 29.58
C ALA A 82 -11.18 2.33 29.32
N THR A 83 -10.90 1.40 30.23
CA THR A 83 -11.27 -0.01 30.11
C THR A 83 -12.77 -0.21 30.33
N GLU A 84 -13.37 0.53 31.28
CA GLU A 84 -14.81 0.52 31.53
C GLU A 84 -15.62 1.15 30.39
N THR A 85 -15.14 2.25 29.81
CA THR A 85 -15.76 2.89 28.65
C THR A 85 -15.85 1.93 27.45
N LEU A 86 -14.78 1.18 27.20
CA LEU A 86 -14.75 0.16 26.15
C LEU A 86 -15.67 -1.03 26.45
N LYS A 87 -15.74 -1.48 27.71
CA LYS A 87 -16.66 -2.54 28.13
C LYS A 87 -18.12 -2.14 27.89
N CYS A 88 -18.50 -0.92 28.27
CA CYS A 88 -19.82 -0.35 28.01
C CYS A 88 -20.15 -0.26 26.51
N ILE A 89 -19.18 0.12 25.67
CA ILE A 89 -19.35 0.16 24.22
C ILE A 89 -19.47 -1.26 23.64
N TRP A 90 -18.66 -2.20 24.13
CA TRP A 90 -18.70 -3.60 23.71
C TRP A 90 -20.04 -4.26 24.03
N GLU A 91 -20.59 -4.02 25.22
CA GLU A 91 -21.92 -4.48 25.63
C GLU A 91 -23.02 -3.83 24.79
N SER A 92 -22.93 -2.52 24.53
CA SER A 92 -23.87 -1.78 23.66
C SER A 92 -23.89 -2.32 22.22
N VAL A 93 -22.71 -2.64 21.66
CA VAL A 93 -22.57 -3.18 20.30
C VAL A 93 -22.97 -4.66 20.24
N SER A 94 -22.76 -5.42 21.32
CA SER A 94 -23.14 -6.84 21.42
C SER A 94 -24.65 -7.02 21.54
N LEU A 95 -25.34 -6.21 22.35
CA LEU A 95 -26.81 -6.20 22.47
C LEU A 95 -27.49 -5.85 21.13
N ALA A 96 -26.88 -4.97 20.32
CA ALA A 96 -27.37 -4.62 18.99
C ALA A 96 -27.12 -5.68 17.90
N SER A 97 -26.32 -6.72 18.22
CA SER A 97 -25.94 -7.80 17.31
C SER A 97 -26.79 -9.07 17.51
N THR A 98 -27.25 -9.35 18.73
CA THR A 98 -28.14 -10.48 19.04
C THR A 98 -29.55 -10.34 18.47
N ALA A 99 -29.95 -9.13 18.06
CA ALA A 99 -31.24 -8.87 17.44
C ALA A 99 -31.27 -9.09 15.90
N ALA A 100 -30.17 -9.55 15.27
CA ALA A 100 -30.05 -9.57 13.81
C ALA A 100 -29.32 -10.77 13.20
N ASN A 101 -29.15 -11.88 13.92
CA ASN A 101 -28.46 -13.06 13.38
C ASN A 101 -29.38 -14.29 13.38
N THR A 102 -30.18 -14.40 12.32
CA THR A 102 -30.56 -15.70 11.76
C THR A 102 -30.52 -15.57 10.25
N ASP A 103 -29.85 -16.54 9.61
CA ASP A 103 -29.66 -16.73 8.17
C ASP A 103 -28.74 -15.73 7.43
N ASP A 104 -27.49 -16.19 7.16
CA ASP A 104 -27.09 -16.48 5.78
C ASP A 104 -25.74 -17.21 5.75
N SER A 105 -25.80 -18.52 5.56
CA SER A 105 -24.70 -19.34 5.05
C SER A 105 -25.04 -19.72 3.62
N LEU A 106 -24.63 -18.92 2.64
CA LEU A 106 -24.58 -19.35 1.25
C LEU A 106 -23.29 -18.85 0.58
N GLN A 107 -22.47 -19.83 0.20
CA GLN A 107 -21.31 -19.68 -0.67
C GLN A 107 -21.75 -19.15 -2.04
N ALA A 108 -21.10 -18.09 -2.51
CA ALA A 108 -21.17 -17.68 -3.91
C ALA A 108 -20.06 -18.41 -4.71
N PRO A 109 -20.35 -18.88 -5.94
CA PRO A 109 -19.43 -19.66 -6.74
C PRO A 109 -18.34 -18.77 -7.35
N SER A 110 -17.13 -19.33 -7.37
CA SER A 110 -15.97 -18.81 -8.09
C SER A 110 -16.33 -18.59 -9.56
N SER A 111 -16.32 -17.33 -10.01
CA SER A 111 -16.45 -17.00 -11.43
C SER A 111 -15.12 -17.26 -12.13
N ALA A 112 -15.14 -18.29 -12.98
CA ALA A 112 -14.02 -18.70 -13.82
C ALA A 112 -13.52 -17.53 -14.67
N THR A 113 -12.22 -17.26 -14.55
CA THR A 113 -11.44 -16.54 -15.57
C THR A 113 -11.29 -17.49 -16.76
N PRO A 114 -11.38 -17.06 -18.03
CA PRO A 114 -11.09 -17.95 -19.13
C PRO A 114 -9.58 -18.25 -19.13
N GLU A 115 -9.22 -19.40 -18.59
CA GLU A 115 -7.93 -20.04 -18.84
C GLU A 115 -7.85 -20.33 -20.33
N MET A 116 -7.13 -19.49 -21.05
CA MET A 116 -6.63 -19.87 -22.36
C MET A 116 -5.63 -21.00 -22.11
N ARG A 117 -6.08 -22.24 -22.36
CA ARG A 117 -5.35 -23.48 -22.12
C ARG A 117 -4.02 -23.47 -22.91
N ALA A 118 -2.98 -22.91 -22.31
CA ALA A 118 -1.62 -23.15 -22.75
C ALA A 118 -1.27 -24.60 -22.42
N LYS A 119 -0.56 -25.28 -23.34
CA LYS A 119 -0.02 -26.62 -23.10
C LYS A 119 0.75 -26.63 -21.77
N PRO A 120 0.70 -27.73 -20.99
CA PRO A 120 1.48 -27.81 -19.76
C PRO A 120 2.95 -27.68 -20.13
N ASN A 121 3.56 -26.56 -19.73
CA ASN A 121 5.01 -26.41 -19.78
C ASN A 121 5.60 -27.44 -18.82
N GLU A 122 6.77 -27.97 -19.18
CA GLU A 122 7.57 -28.84 -18.29
C GLU A 122 7.65 -28.24 -16.88
N PRO A 123 7.64 -29.07 -15.83
CA PRO A 123 7.76 -28.60 -14.46
C PRO A 123 9.04 -27.79 -14.31
N ILE A 124 8.87 -26.49 -14.01
CA ILE A 124 9.98 -25.58 -13.75
C ILE A 124 10.54 -25.97 -12.38
N GLU A 125 11.80 -26.40 -12.34
CA GLU A 125 12.48 -26.62 -11.06
C GLU A 125 12.52 -25.29 -10.28
N PRO A 126 12.06 -25.28 -9.01
CA PRO A 126 12.10 -24.09 -8.18
C PRO A 126 13.55 -23.70 -7.90
N GLU A 127 13.82 -22.39 -7.80
CA GLU A 127 15.12 -21.93 -7.34
C GLU A 127 15.40 -22.44 -5.93
N ASP A 128 16.61 -22.96 -5.70
CA ASP A 128 17.08 -23.39 -4.38
C ASP A 128 17.21 -22.19 -3.44
N MET A 129 16.16 -21.95 -2.66
CA MET A 129 16.01 -20.82 -1.74
C MET A 129 15.36 -21.30 -0.44
N ASP A 130 15.87 -20.81 0.69
CA ASP A 130 15.23 -20.99 1.99
C ASP A 130 14.05 -20.00 2.12
N ILE A 131 12.83 -20.50 2.30
CA ILE A 131 11.61 -19.68 2.32
C ILE A 131 11.29 -19.23 3.74
N ILE A 132 11.39 -17.93 3.96
CA ILE A 132 11.00 -17.26 5.19
C ILE A 132 9.57 -16.74 5.04
N THR A 133 8.68 -17.18 5.93
CA THR A 133 7.32 -16.66 6.02
C THR A 133 7.26 -15.56 7.06
N THR A 134 6.80 -14.38 6.67
CA THR A 134 6.57 -13.24 7.57
C THR A 134 5.08 -13.18 7.92
N SER A 135 4.72 -12.89 9.16
CA SER A 135 3.30 -12.75 9.55
C SER A 135 2.65 -11.60 8.76
N ASP A 136 1.61 -11.93 7.98
CA ASP A 136 0.84 -11.01 7.11
C ASP A 136 0.16 -9.83 7.86
N THR A 137 0.34 -9.72 9.18
CA THR A 137 -0.09 -8.56 9.97
C THR A 137 0.71 -7.29 9.67
N GLU A 138 1.87 -7.40 9.01
CA GLU A 138 2.56 -6.26 8.39
C GLU A 138 2.30 -6.25 6.88
N ARG A 139 1.03 -6.10 6.46
CA ARG A 139 0.75 -5.40 5.20
C ARG A 139 1.57 -4.13 5.29
N ASP A 140 2.53 -3.93 4.37
CA ASP A 140 3.40 -2.74 4.26
C ASP A 140 2.69 -1.59 4.95
N GLY A 141 3.14 -1.30 6.19
CA GLY A 141 2.67 -0.16 6.93
C GLY A 141 3.15 1.02 6.13
N ILE A 142 2.38 1.38 5.10
CA ILE A 142 2.32 2.72 4.56
C ILE A 142 1.94 3.50 5.81
N ASN A 143 2.96 3.99 6.51
CA ASN A 143 2.79 5.05 7.46
C ASN A 143 1.88 6.05 6.76
N ASP A 144 0.74 6.38 7.36
CA ASP A 144 -0.17 7.42 6.89
C ASP A 144 0.52 8.80 6.78
N ASP A 145 1.82 8.86 7.10
CA ASP A 145 2.76 9.96 6.89
C ASP A 145 3.42 9.99 5.48
N LEU A 146 3.08 9.06 4.55
CA LEU A 146 3.59 9.05 3.16
C LEU A 146 3.15 10.26 2.31
N ASN A 147 2.21 11.06 2.80
CA ASN A 147 1.54 12.14 2.06
C ASN A 147 2.39 13.40 1.79
N ARG A 148 3.72 13.39 1.95
CA ARG A 148 4.52 14.62 1.77
C ARG A 148 5.46 14.66 0.57
N CYS A 149 5.73 13.55 -0.12
CA CYS A 149 6.82 13.55 -1.13
C CYS A 149 6.57 12.82 -2.47
N GLU A 150 5.44 12.16 -2.72
CA GLU A 150 5.27 11.30 -3.92
C GLU A 150 4.73 12.00 -5.18
N GLY A 151 4.50 13.31 -5.10
CA GLY A 151 4.05 14.14 -6.21
C GLY A 151 2.61 13.88 -6.63
N THR A 152 1.86 14.95 -6.88
CA THR A 152 0.47 14.88 -7.36
C THR A 152 0.45 14.67 -8.87
N PRO A 153 -0.27 13.66 -9.41
CA PRO A 153 -0.39 13.46 -10.85
C PRO A 153 -1.13 14.63 -11.51
N ASN A 154 -0.67 15.03 -12.69
CA ASN A 154 -1.22 16.14 -13.46
C ASN A 154 -2.42 15.70 -14.32
N THR A 155 -3.12 16.66 -14.93
CA THR A 155 -4.33 16.35 -15.72
C THR A 155 -4.05 15.46 -16.93
N GLU A 156 -2.90 15.58 -17.59
CA GLU A 156 -2.56 14.76 -18.76
C GLU A 156 -2.34 13.29 -18.38
N GLU A 157 -1.68 13.04 -17.24
CA GLU A 157 -1.49 11.70 -16.66
C GLU A 157 -2.86 11.05 -16.38
N LEU A 158 -3.77 11.79 -15.73
CA LEU A 158 -5.13 11.30 -15.46
C LEU A 158 -5.93 11.05 -16.74
N CYS A 159 -5.83 11.93 -17.73
CA CYS A 159 -6.48 11.76 -19.04
C CYS A 159 -5.99 10.49 -19.74
N SER A 160 -4.69 10.20 -19.68
CA SER A 160 -4.10 9.02 -20.33
C SER A 160 -4.63 7.71 -19.72
N VAL A 161 -4.78 7.67 -18.39
CA VAL A 161 -5.44 6.53 -17.70
C VAL A 161 -6.92 6.45 -18.07
N ALA A 162 -7.64 7.58 -18.01
CA ALA A 162 -9.07 7.61 -18.31
C ALA A 162 -9.39 7.16 -19.74
N LEU A 163 -8.56 7.55 -20.73
CA LEU A 163 -8.72 7.12 -22.12
C LEU A 163 -8.50 5.61 -22.32
N SER A 164 -7.75 4.96 -21.42
CA SER A 164 -7.50 3.52 -21.46
C SER A 164 -8.71 2.71 -20.95
N VAL A 165 -9.63 3.35 -20.22
CA VAL A 165 -10.83 2.70 -19.68
C VAL A 165 -11.95 2.72 -20.71
N LYS A 166 -12.30 1.55 -21.25
CA LYS A 166 -13.29 1.39 -22.32
C LYS A 166 -14.65 0.86 -21.87
N SER A 167 -14.80 0.45 -20.62
CA SER A 167 -16.04 -0.13 -20.09
C SER A 167 -16.32 0.31 -18.65
N LEU A 168 -17.59 0.30 -18.27
CA LEU A 168 -18.02 0.65 -16.91
C LEU A 168 -17.49 -0.33 -15.85
N PRO A 169 -17.50 -1.66 -16.08
CA PRO A 169 -16.89 -2.60 -15.15
C PRO A 169 -15.40 -2.31 -14.92
N LEU A 170 -14.67 -1.94 -15.98
CA LEU A 170 -13.25 -1.59 -15.87
C LEU A 170 -13.03 -0.30 -15.06
N ALA A 171 -13.88 0.71 -15.26
CA ALA A 171 -13.86 1.95 -14.46
C ALA A 171 -14.08 1.66 -12.97
N PHE A 172 -15.01 0.75 -12.66
CA PHE A 172 -15.28 0.35 -11.29
C PHE A 172 -14.12 -0.45 -10.66
N SER A 173 -13.58 -1.43 -11.38
CA SER A 173 -12.39 -2.16 -10.94
C SER A 173 -11.22 -1.22 -10.67
N LEU A 174 -11.03 -0.21 -11.53
CA LEU A 174 -10.04 0.85 -11.34
C LEU A 174 -10.31 1.65 -10.06
N GLY A 175 -11.54 2.11 -9.85
CA GLY A 175 -11.95 2.82 -8.64
C GLY A 175 -11.68 2.01 -7.37
N LYS A 176 -11.98 0.71 -7.38
CA LYS A 176 -11.67 -0.20 -6.26
C LYS A 176 -10.19 -0.37 -6.01
N ALA A 177 -9.38 -0.50 -7.06
CA ALA A 177 -7.93 -0.58 -6.94
C ALA A 177 -7.33 0.71 -6.35
N LEU A 178 -7.94 1.85 -6.64
CA LEU A 178 -7.61 3.16 -6.08
C LEU A 178 -8.24 3.41 -4.70
N ARG A 179 -9.05 2.47 -4.19
CA ARG A 179 -9.80 2.56 -2.92
C ARG A 179 -10.80 3.72 -2.87
N VAL A 180 -11.36 4.08 -4.02
CA VAL A 180 -12.49 5.02 -4.09
C VAL A 180 -13.75 4.32 -3.57
N ASN A 181 -14.57 5.03 -2.80
CA ASN A 181 -15.81 4.50 -2.25
C ASN A 181 -16.80 4.14 -3.37
N ASP A 182 -17.42 2.95 -3.29
CA ASP A 182 -18.38 2.44 -4.26
C ASP A 182 -19.53 3.44 -4.50
N ASP A 183 -19.97 4.16 -3.47
CA ASP A 183 -21.05 5.15 -3.54
C ASP A 183 -20.67 6.35 -4.41
N LEU A 184 -19.42 6.81 -4.30
CA LEU A 184 -18.90 7.93 -5.09
C LEU A 184 -18.74 7.53 -6.56
N ILE A 185 -18.37 6.27 -6.83
CA ILE A 185 -18.21 5.78 -8.21
C ILE A 185 -19.53 5.88 -8.98
N VAL A 186 -20.67 5.56 -8.34
CA VAL A 186 -22.00 5.70 -8.95
C VAL A 186 -22.35 7.15 -9.24
N GLU A 187 -21.97 8.07 -8.36
CA GLU A 187 -22.25 9.50 -8.53
C GLU A 187 -21.54 10.10 -9.77
N PHE A 188 -20.32 9.64 -10.06
CA PHE A 188 -19.53 10.14 -11.19
C PHE A 188 -20.02 9.71 -12.57
N ILE A 189 -20.91 8.71 -12.66
CA ILE A 189 -21.38 8.20 -13.96
C ILE A 189 -22.49 9.08 -14.49
N ASP A 190 -22.22 9.82 -15.56
CA ASP A 190 -23.24 10.63 -16.23
C ASP A 190 -24.28 9.71 -16.89
N LEU A 191 -25.55 9.87 -16.52
CA LEU A 191 -26.64 9.11 -17.14
C LEU A 191 -27.15 9.87 -18.36
N PRO A 192 -27.40 9.18 -19.49
CA PRO A 192 -27.80 9.84 -20.73
C PRO A 192 -29.22 10.45 -20.67
N SER A 193 -30.10 9.96 -19.79
CA SER A 193 -31.45 10.49 -19.59
C SER A 193 -32.06 10.08 -18.24
N SER A 194 -33.11 10.80 -17.82
CA SER A 194 -33.97 10.41 -16.68
C SER A 194 -34.69 9.08 -16.93
N SER A 195 -35.05 8.76 -18.18
CA SER A 195 -35.66 7.47 -18.51
C SER A 195 -34.75 6.28 -18.24
N VAL A 196 -33.43 6.45 -18.36
CA VAL A 196 -32.45 5.43 -17.98
C VAL A 196 -32.37 5.29 -16.46
N LEU A 197 -32.45 6.41 -15.72
CA LEU A 197 -32.49 6.41 -14.25
C LEU A 197 -33.71 5.62 -13.72
N HIS A 198 -34.90 5.87 -14.28
CA HIS A 198 -36.13 5.14 -13.95
C HIS A 198 -35.99 3.64 -14.22
N LYS A 199 -35.45 3.25 -15.39
CA LYS A 199 -35.19 1.83 -15.71
C LYS A 199 -34.26 1.16 -14.70
N ILE A 200 -33.19 1.85 -14.29
CA ILE A 200 -32.26 1.32 -13.29
C ILE A 200 -32.95 1.17 -11.94
N ALA A 201 -33.70 2.17 -11.49
CA ALA A 201 -34.44 2.13 -10.22
C ALA A 201 -35.45 0.99 -10.18
N ARG A 202 -36.22 0.81 -11.27
CA ARG A 202 -37.17 -0.29 -11.40
C ARG A 202 -36.48 -1.65 -11.32
N GLN A 203 -35.40 -1.85 -12.08
CA GLN A 203 -34.67 -3.12 -12.06
C GLN A 203 -34.02 -3.41 -10.70
N LEU A 204 -33.59 -2.37 -9.99
CA LEU A 204 -33.03 -2.50 -8.64
C LEU A 204 -34.07 -3.05 -7.67
N VAL A 205 -35.29 -2.52 -7.71
CA VAL A 205 -36.43 -3.00 -6.90
C VAL A 205 -36.81 -4.43 -7.30
N GLU A 206 -36.85 -4.75 -8.60
CA GLU A 206 -37.14 -6.10 -9.09
C GLU A 206 -36.09 -7.12 -8.64
N ASN A 207 -34.80 -6.80 -8.77
CA ASN A 207 -33.72 -7.68 -8.33
C ASN A 207 -33.72 -7.87 -6.80
N TRP A 208 -34.06 -6.83 -6.04
CA TRP A 208 -34.20 -6.91 -4.59
C TRP A 208 -35.37 -7.80 -4.18
N LEU A 209 -36.55 -7.63 -4.79
CA LEU A 209 -37.73 -8.47 -4.53
C LEU A 209 -37.45 -9.94 -4.83
N ASN A 210 -36.83 -10.22 -5.99
CA ASN A 210 -36.48 -11.58 -6.40
C ASN A 210 -35.44 -12.24 -5.47
N GLY A 211 -34.67 -11.45 -4.72
CA GLY A 211 -33.72 -11.95 -3.73
C GLY A 211 -34.33 -12.26 -2.35
N LEU A 212 -35.59 -11.89 -2.10
CA LEU A 212 -36.29 -12.15 -0.85
C LEU A 212 -37.04 -13.50 -0.90
N LYS A 213 -37.18 -14.14 0.26
CA LYS A 213 -38.06 -15.32 0.44
C LYS A 213 -39.51 -14.90 0.15
N GLU A 214 -40.28 -15.73 -0.56
CA GLU A 214 -41.66 -15.42 -0.99
C GLU A 214 -42.56 -14.92 0.17
N ALA A 215 -42.44 -15.53 1.35
CA ALA A 215 -43.20 -15.16 2.54
C ALA A 215 -42.88 -13.75 3.10
N GLU A 216 -41.74 -13.16 2.73
CA GLU A 216 -41.30 -11.84 3.20
C GLU A 216 -41.48 -10.75 2.13
N GLN A 217 -41.78 -11.11 0.89
CA GLN A 217 -41.83 -10.17 -0.23
C GLN A 217 -42.97 -9.15 -0.08
N GLU A 218 -44.18 -9.60 0.26
CA GLU A 218 -45.34 -8.71 0.39
C GLU A 218 -45.18 -7.70 1.53
N ASP A 219 -44.74 -8.16 2.71
CA ASP A 219 -44.58 -7.29 3.89
C ASP A 219 -43.46 -6.26 3.69
N LYS A 220 -42.29 -6.69 3.17
CA LYS A 220 -41.18 -5.78 2.89
C LYS A 220 -41.51 -4.81 1.76
N PHE A 221 -42.24 -5.24 0.73
CA PHE A 221 -42.66 -4.36 -0.36
C PHE A 221 -43.71 -3.34 0.10
N ALA A 222 -44.71 -3.75 0.88
CA ALA A 222 -45.70 -2.86 1.47
C ALA A 222 -45.05 -1.79 2.36
N LYS A 223 -44.06 -2.19 3.16
CA LYS A 223 -43.26 -1.25 3.95
C LYS A 223 -42.53 -0.23 3.06
N LEU A 224 -41.88 -0.68 1.99
CA LEU A 224 -41.21 0.21 1.04
C LEU A 224 -42.20 1.19 0.39
N LEU A 225 -43.37 0.73 -0.03
CA LEU A 225 -44.41 1.60 -0.61
C LEU A 225 -44.91 2.66 0.39
N SER A 226 -45.05 2.28 1.67
CA SER A 226 -45.41 3.23 2.72
C SER A 226 -44.36 4.33 2.90
N GLU A 227 -43.07 4.00 2.78
CA GLU A 227 -41.97 4.98 2.88
C GLU A 227 -41.94 5.98 1.71
N TYR A 228 -42.57 5.65 0.59
CA TYR A 228 -42.74 6.51 -0.59
C TYR A 228 -44.16 7.10 -0.69
N ASN A 229 -45.05 6.86 0.28
CA ASN A 229 -46.46 7.26 0.27
C ASN A 229 -47.24 6.78 -0.97
N ILE A 230 -46.96 5.55 -1.44
CA ILE A 230 -47.61 4.96 -2.61
C ILE A 230 -48.78 4.06 -2.17
N PRO A 231 -50.03 4.37 -2.56
CA PRO A 231 -51.21 3.63 -2.11
C PRO A 231 -51.51 2.36 -2.93
N ASP A 232 -51.06 2.29 -4.19
CA ASP A 232 -51.35 1.16 -5.08
C ASP A 232 -50.16 0.19 -5.20
N VAL A 233 -50.36 -1.03 -4.72
CA VAL A 233 -49.35 -2.11 -4.75
C VAL A 233 -49.08 -2.58 -6.18
N ASN A 234 -50.07 -2.54 -7.07
CA ASN A 234 -49.94 -3.05 -8.44
C ASN A 234 -49.09 -2.16 -9.34
N THR A 235 -49.12 -0.85 -9.10
CA THR A 235 -48.29 0.15 -9.83
C THR A 235 -47.05 0.58 -9.06
N GLY A 236 -46.90 0.13 -7.81
CA GLY A 236 -45.87 0.57 -6.88
C GLY A 236 -44.43 0.54 -7.40
N ARG A 237 -44.06 -0.45 -8.23
CA ARG A 237 -42.73 -0.53 -8.84
C ARG A 237 -42.45 0.64 -9.79
N GLU A 238 -43.46 0.98 -10.59
CA GLU A 238 -43.36 2.05 -11.58
C GLU A 238 -43.45 3.43 -10.91
N GLU A 239 -44.23 3.54 -9.83
CA GLU A 239 -44.33 4.77 -9.03
C GLU A 239 -43.03 5.05 -8.24
N ILE A 240 -42.43 4.05 -7.59
CA ILE A 240 -41.10 4.18 -6.95
C ILE A 240 -40.07 4.62 -8.00
N SER A 241 -40.06 3.95 -9.16
CA SER A 241 -39.17 4.28 -10.28
C SER A 241 -39.29 5.75 -10.71
N LYS A 242 -40.53 6.25 -10.89
CA LYS A 242 -40.81 7.64 -11.27
C LYS A 242 -40.46 8.65 -10.17
N ALA A 243 -40.56 8.26 -8.90
CA ALA A 243 -40.17 9.08 -7.76
C ALA A 243 -38.65 9.34 -7.70
N ILE A 244 -37.83 8.48 -8.34
CA ILE A 244 -36.39 8.70 -8.46
C ILE A 244 -36.11 9.69 -9.59
N GLY A 245 -35.94 10.97 -9.26
CA GLY A 245 -35.60 12.05 -10.19
C GLY A 245 -34.10 12.35 -10.26
N SER A 246 -33.31 11.88 -9.30
CA SER A 246 -31.88 12.17 -9.17
C SER A 246 -31.02 10.96 -8.79
N LYS A 247 -29.72 11.05 -9.03
CA LYS A 247 -28.76 10.02 -8.60
C LYS A 247 -28.69 9.87 -7.07
N LYS A 248 -28.90 10.96 -6.33
CA LYS A 248 -28.92 10.94 -4.85
C LYS A 248 -30.08 10.11 -4.33
N GLU A 249 -31.25 10.26 -4.94
CA GLU A 249 -32.43 9.44 -4.60
C GLU A 249 -32.23 7.97 -5.00
N LEU A 250 -31.48 7.68 -6.08
CA LEU A 250 -31.12 6.30 -6.42
C LEU A 250 -30.18 5.68 -5.37
N VAL A 251 -29.22 6.44 -4.85
CA VAL A 251 -28.34 6.00 -3.76
C VAL A 251 -29.13 5.83 -2.46
N ASP A 252 -30.06 6.75 -2.15
CA ASP A 252 -30.99 6.62 -1.01
C ASP A 252 -31.85 5.36 -1.13
N LEU A 253 -32.38 5.06 -2.31
CA LEU A 253 -33.10 3.83 -2.60
C LEU A 253 -32.22 2.60 -2.33
N CYS A 254 -30.94 2.60 -2.74
CA CYS A 254 -30.01 1.50 -2.40
C CYS A 254 -29.89 1.28 -0.90
N TYR A 255 -29.78 2.36 -0.13
CA TYR A 255 -29.71 2.31 1.33
C TYR A 255 -30.98 1.74 1.96
N ARG A 256 -32.17 2.15 1.49
CA ARG A 256 -33.47 1.64 1.95
C ARG A 256 -33.66 0.16 1.63
N LEU A 257 -33.25 -0.27 0.44
CA LEU A 257 -33.29 -1.66 0.00
C LEU A 257 -32.19 -2.52 0.66
N ASN A 258 -31.25 -1.91 1.39
CA ASN A 258 -30.04 -2.56 1.90
C ASN A 258 -29.21 -3.26 0.80
N VAL A 259 -29.20 -2.67 -0.40
CA VAL A 259 -28.43 -3.14 -1.56
C VAL A 259 -27.17 -2.30 -1.70
N LYS A 260 -26.02 -2.94 -1.95
CA LYS A 260 -24.77 -2.20 -2.18
C LYS A 260 -24.84 -1.45 -3.52
N PRO A 261 -24.26 -0.25 -3.65
CA PRO A 261 -24.20 0.46 -4.93
C PRO A 261 -23.50 -0.29 -6.07
N SER A 262 -22.70 -1.32 -5.77
CA SER A 262 -22.21 -2.28 -6.77
C SER A 262 -23.34 -2.97 -7.56
N GLY A 263 -24.52 -3.16 -6.97
CA GLY A 263 -25.70 -3.70 -7.65
C GLY A 263 -26.26 -2.74 -8.72
N VAL A 264 -26.21 -1.43 -8.46
CA VAL A 264 -26.58 -0.40 -9.45
C VAL A 264 -25.65 -0.46 -10.65
N LEU A 265 -24.34 -0.59 -10.42
CA LEU A 265 -23.35 -0.70 -11.50
C LEU A 265 -23.54 -1.95 -12.37
N GLN A 266 -23.93 -3.07 -11.77
CA GLN A 266 -24.22 -4.31 -12.49
C GLN A 266 -25.44 -4.13 -13.41
N ILE A 267 -26.49 -3.48 -12.90
CA ILE A 267 -27.67 -3.13 -13.70
C ILE A 267 -27.26 -2.17 -14.83
N MET A 268 -26.53 -1.11 -14.53
CA MET A 268 -26.07 -0.14 -15.54
C MET A 268 -25.24 -0.79 -16.64
N SER A 269 -24.34 -1.71 -16.28
CA SER A 269 -23.48 -2.42 -17.25
C SER A 269 -24.26 -3.37 -18.15
N THR A 270 -25.43 -3.84 -17.70
CA THR A 270 -26.28 -4.79 -18.44
C THR A 270 -27.31 -4.07 -19.32
N PHE A 271 -27.89 -2.98 -18.83
CA PHE A 271 -29.04 -2.32 -19.45
C PHE A 271 -28.68 -1.04 -20.22
N VAL A 272 -27.45 -0.53 -20.08
CA VAL A 272 -27.05 0.74 -20.69
C VAL A 272 -25.74 0.56 -21.45
N THR A 273 -25.78 0.88 -22.75
CA THR A 273 -24.56 1.01 -23.55
C THR A 273 -24.01 2.42 -23.39
N PHE A 274 -22.82 2.53 -22.81
CA PHE A 274 -22.16 3.80 -22.61
C PHE A 274 -21.12 4.06 -23.70
N PRO A 275 -21.17 5.20 -24.40
CA PRO A 275 -20.11 5.61 -25.31
C PRO A 275 -18.74 5.68 -24.62
N PRO A 276 -17.64 5.24 -25.25
CA PRO A 276 -16.32 5.22 -24.63
C PRO A 276 -15.84 6.58 -24.13
N ASP A 277 -16.20 7.67 -24.82
CA ASP A 277 -15.87 9.05 -24.41
C ASP A 277 -16.56 9.43 -23.10
N MET A 278 -17.80 8.97 -22.88
CA MET A 278 -18.51 9.23 -21.65
C MET A 278 -17.92 8.44 -20.48
N ILE A 279 -17.53 7.18 -20.71
CA ILE A 279 -16.83 6.36 -19.71
C ILE A 279 -15.51 7.02 -19.33
N GLY A 280 -14.75 7.51 -20.31
CA GLY A 280 -13.51 8.26 -20.10
C GLY A 280 -13.74 9.53 -19.28
N ARG A 281 -14.78 10.32 -19.56
CA ARG A 281 -15.13 11.51 -18.77
C ARG A 281 -15.48 11.16 -17.31
N CYS A 282 -16.26 10.11 -17.09
CA CYS A 282 -16.64 9.66 -15.74
C CYS A 282 -15.40 9.19 -14.95
N THR A 283 -14.53 8.43 -15.61
CA THR A 283 -13.27 7.96 -15.02
C THR A 283 -12.35 9.14 -14.70
N LEU A 284 -12.27 10.16 -15.55
CA LEU A 284 -11.49 11.36 -15.29
C LEU A 284 -12.01 12.15 -14.08
N LYS A 285 -13.35 12.27 -13.92
CA LYS A 285 -13.95 12.89 -12.71
C LYS A 285 -13.55 12.13 -11.45
N MET A 286 -13.70 10.81 -11.46
CA MET A 286 -13.30 9.94 -10.35
C MET A 286 -11.81 10.09 -10.02
N LEU A 287 -10.94 10.11 -11.02
CA LEU A 287 -9.50 10.27 -10.85
C LEU A 287 -9.14 11.64 -10.27
N LYS A 288 -9.78 12.73 -10.73
CA LYS A 288 -9.59 14.07 -10.17
C LYS A 288 -10.00 14.15 -8.70
N GLU A 289 -11.12 13.53 -8.35
CA GLU A 289 -11.58 13.50 -6.96
C GLU A 289 -10.64 12.67 -6.07
N TRP A 290 -10.17 11.53 -6.58
CA TRP A 290 -9.17 10.71 -5.89
C TRP A 290 -7.86 11.49 -5.64
N VAL A 291 -7.41 12.30 -6.61
CA VAL A 291 -6.26 13.20 -6.45
C VAL A 291 -6.53 14.29 -5.41
N HIS A 292 -7.73 14.88 -5.41
CA HIS A 292 -8.13 15.88 -4.40
C HIS A 292 -8.02 15.33 -2.97
N HIS A 293 -8.28 14.04 -2.80
CA HIS A 293 -8.17 13.33 -1.53
C HIS A 293 -6.78 12.77 -1.21
N GLY A 294 -5.74 13.20 -1.93
CA GLY A 294 -4.34 12.81 -1.66
C GLY A 294 -3.82 11.66 -2.50
N GLY A 295 -4.48 11.32 -3.62
CA GLY A 295 -3.96 10.35 -4.58
C GLY A 295 -2.56 10.71 -5.10
N THR A 296 -1.62 9.75 -5.06
CA THR A 296 -0.22 9.97 -5.43
C THR A 296 0.12 9.41 -6.81
N ARG A 297 1.12 10.01 -7.47
CA ARG A 297 1.56 9.55 -8.79
C ARG A 297 2.08 8.11 -8.77
N GLU A 298 2.77 7.73 -7.70
CA GLU A 298 3.24 6.37 -7.47
C GLU A 298 2.08 5.37 -7.46
N ARG A 299 1.03 5.65 -6.69
CA ARG A 299 -0.14 4.76 -6.64
C ARG A 299 -0.84 4.67 -7.99
N LEU A 300 -0.92 5.77 -8.73
CA LEU A 300 -1.50 5.79 -10.07
C LEU A 300 -0.70 4.90 -11.03
N LEU A 301 0.63 4.94 -10.97
CA LEU A 301 1.52 4.10 -11.78
C LEU A 301 1.32 2.61 -11.47
N GLU A 302 1.33 2.23 -10.18
CA GLU A 302 1.11 0.85 -9.75
C GLU A 302 -0.19 0.28 -10.31
N VAL A 303 -1.27 1.06 -10.20
CA VAL A 303 -2.58 0.66 -10.70
C VAL A 303 -2.59 0.62 -12.23
N ALA A 304 -2.02 1.60 -12.93
CA ALA A 304 -1.92 1.57 -14.38
C ALA A 304 -1.16 0.33 -14.89
N GLN A 305 -0.09 -0.08 -14.21
CA GLN A 305 0.66 -1.30 -14.51
C GLN A 305 -0.16 -2.57 -14.25
N ALA A 306 -0.86 -2.64 -13.12
CA ALA A 306 -1.72 -3.78 -12.77
C ALA A 306 -2.85 -4.00 -13.80
N PHE A 307 -3.42 -2.91 -14.32
CA PHE A 307 -4.45 -2.93 -15.37
C PHE A 307 -3.88 -3.00 -16.80
N ARG A 308 -2.55 -3.01 -16.96
CA ARG A 308 -1.85 -3.04 -18.26
C ARG A 308 -2.18 -1.85 -19.17
N PHE A 309 -2.41 -0.69 -18.59
CA PHE A 309 -2.56 0.58 -19.33
C PHE A 309 -1.17 1.09 -19.73
N ASN A 310 -0.50 0.37 -20.64
CA ASN A 310 0.92 0.56 -20.95
C ASN A 310 1.26 2.00 -21.36
N ASP A 311 0.49 2.61 -22.27
CA ASP A 311 0.77 3.98 -22.73
C ASP A 311 0.63 5.02 -21.59
N ALA A 312 -0.35 4.81 -20.70
CA ALA A 312 -0.53 5.66 -19.52
C ALA A 312 0.59 5.45 -18.50
N ALA A 313 1.00 4.19 -18.27
CA ALA A 313 2.08 3.85 -17.35
C ALA A 313 3.43 4.43 -17.81
N VAL A 314 3.74 4.42 -19.12
CA VAL A 314 4.93 5.07 -19.67
C VAL A 314 4.91 6.57 -19.38
N LYS A 315 3.80 7.26 -19.73
CA LYS A 315 3.67 8.70 -19.47
C LYS A 315 3.85 9.06 -18.01
N ILE A 316 3.26 8.28 -17.10
CA ILE A 316 3.40 8.51 -15.65
C ILE A 316 4.85 8.28 -15.21
N ALA A 317 5.51 7.21 -15.68
CA ALA A 317 6.88 6.90 -15.33
C ALA A 317 7.88 7.96 -15.86
N GLU A 318 7.65 8.48 -17.08
CA GLU A 318 8.41 9.61 -17.64
C GLU A 318 8.24 10.88 -16.79
N ALA A 319 7.01 11.20 -16.41
CA ALA A 319 6.71 12.34 -15.54
C ALA A 319 7.38 12.20 -14.16
N MET A 320 7.49 10.99 -13.62
CA MET A 320 8.24 10.72 -12.37
C MET A 320 9.74 10.97 -12.52
N LYS A 321 10.33 10.66 -13.68
CA LYS A 321 11.76 10.86 -13.94
C LYS A 321 12.14 12.33 -14.06
N CYS A 322 11.23 13.17 -14.56
CA CYS A 322 11.50 14.59 -14.85
C CYS A 322 11.18 15.55 -13.69
N GLN A 323 10.86 15.07 -12.48
CA GLN A 323 10.45 15.96 -11.39
C GLN A 323 11.63 16.73 -10.77
N PRO A 324 11.62 18.08 -10.80
CA PRO A 324 12.76 18.88 -10.36
C PRO A 324 13.03 18.85 -8.84
N ASN A 325 12.04 18.47 -8.03
CA ASN A 325 12.14 18.49 -6.55
C ASN A 325 12.28 17.09 -5.91
N TYR A 326 12.21 16.05 -6.75
CA TYR A 326 12.20 14.65 -6.37
C TYR A 326 12.92 13.87 -7.47
N THR A 327 14.15 13.43 -7.21
CA THR A 327 14.92 12.55 -8.11
C THR A 327 14.82 11.11 -7.59
N PRO A 328 13.72 10.38 -7.89
CA PRO A 328 13.71 8.96 -7.61
C PRO A 328 14.73 8.31 -8.55
N PHE A 329 15.57 7.42 -8.02
CA PHE A 329 16.29 6.47 -8.86
C PHE A 329 15.25 5.55 -9.47
N ILE A 330 14.71 5.95 -10.61
CA ILE A 330 13.70 5.20 -11.34
C ILE A 330 14.15 5.02 -12.78
N SER A 331 14.03 3.79 -13.24
CA SER A 331 14.15 3.41 -14.64
C SER A 331 12.86 2.71 -15.04
N HIS A 332 12.50 2.83 -16.31
CA HIS A 332 11.32 2.17 -16.83
C HIS A 332 11.60 1.62 -18.23
N GLY A 333 10.87 0.58 -18.59
CA GLY A 333 11.01 -0.08 -19.87
C GLY A 333 9.82 -0.97 -20.16
N ILE A 334 9.56 -1.18 -21.45
CA ILE A 334 8.53 -2.11 -21.90
C ILE A 334 9.17 -3.47 -22.05
N ILE A 335 8.74 -4.43 -21.23
CA ILE A 335 9.24 -5.80 -21.26
C ILE A 335 8.16 -6.69 -21.88
N ASP A 336 8.55 -7.49 -22.85
CA ASP A 336 7.70 -8.50 -23.48
C ASP A 336 8.41 -9.86 -23.58
N HIS A 337 7.85 -10.80 -24.36
CA HIS A 337 8.44 -12.12 -24.54
C HIS A 337 9.88 -12.13 -25.13
N LYS A 338 10.31 -11.06 -25.82
CA LYS A 338 11.68 -10.87 -26.29
C LYS A 338 12.66 -10.49 -25.17
N GLY A 339 12.14 -10.21 -23.98
CA GLY A 339 12.93 -9.76 -22.85
C GLY A 339 13.11 -8.25 -22.86
N GLY A 340 14.22 -7.79 -22.28
CA GLY A 340 14.58 -6.38 -22.22
C GLY A 340 15.55 -6.09 -21.08
N GLU A 341 15.98 -4.84 -20.99
CA GLU A 341 16.95 -4.41 -19.98
C GLU A 341 16.46 -3.14 -19.27
N LEU A 342 16.69 -3.08 -17.96
CA LEU A 342 16.42 -1.93 -17.11
C LEU A 342 17.70 -1.55 -16.37
N THR A 343 18.16 -0.31 -16.56
CA THR A 343 19.38 0.19 -15.92
C THR A 343 19.09 1.43 -15.07
N LEU A 344 19.64 1.47 -13.86
CA LEU A 344 19.82 2.68 -13.06
C LEU A 344 21.30 3.06 -13.14
N ASN A 345 21.66 3.79 -14.19
CA ASN A 345 23.06 4.08 -14.52
C ASN A 345 23.77 4.85 -13.40
N GLU A 346 23.05 5.75 -12.72
CA GLU A 346 23.56 6.55 -11.62
C GLU A 346 24.00 5.70 -10.42
N LEU A 347 23.41 4.51 -10.29
CA LEU A 347 23.71 3.55 -9.23
C LEU A 347 24.50 2.33 -9.73
N GLY A 348 24.79 2.23 -11.04
CA GLY A 348 25.45 1.06 -11.61
C GLY A 348 24.65 -0.25 -11.47
N ILE A 349 23.32 -0.15 -11.34
CA ILE A 349 22.41 -1.30 -11.24
C ILE A 349 21.85 -1.61 -12.62
N ALA A 350 21.86 -2.89 -13.00
CA ALA A 350 21.25 -3.36 -14.25
C ALA A 350 20.46 -4.65 -14.02
N VAL A 351 19.33 -4.78 -14.71
CA VAL A 351 18.50 -5.98 -14.73
C VAL A 351 18.23 -6.34 -16.18
N SER A 352 18.71 -7.49 -16.62
CA SER A 352 18.53 -8.01 -17.98
C SER A 352 17.60 -9.22 -17.94
N ILE A 353 16.44 -9.10 -18.58
CA ILE A 353 15.42 -10.13 -18.69
C ILE A 353 15.58 -10.83 -20.05
N PRO A 354 15.87 -12.15 -20.09
CA PRO A 354 16.14 -12.84 -21.35
C PRO A 354 14.88 -13.18 -22.15
N GLU A 355 15.05 -13.50 -23.44
CA GLU A 355 13.96 -13.97 -24.29
C GLU A 355 13.32 -15.26 -23.74
N GLY A 356 11.99 -15.24 -23.68
CA GLY A 356 11.16 -16.32 -23.14
C GLY A 356 11.06 -16.34 -21.62
N ALA A 357 11.61 -15.35 -20.90
CA ALA A 357 11.36 -15.17 -19.47
C ALA A 357 9.91 -14.75 -19.17
N MET A 358 9.28 -14.05 -20.11
CA MET A 358 7.88 -13.65 -20.06
C MET A 358 7.03 -14.50 -21.02
N PRO A 359 5.77 -14.83 -20.67
CA PRO A 359 4.85 -15.54 -21.57
C PRO A 359 4.63 -14.81 -22.90
N LYS A 360 4.47 -15.55 -24.00
CA LYS A 360 4.10 -14.97 -25.30
C LYS A 360 2.77 -14.21 -25.20
N GLY A 361 2.72 -13.03 -25.82
CA GLY A 361 1.55 -12.14 -25.78
C GLY A 361 1.50 -11.24 -24.53
N MET A 362 2.42 -11.40 -23.57
CA MET A 362 2.55 -10.46 -22.48
C MET A 362 3.46 -9.28 -22.88
N ARG A 363 2.98 -8.07 -22.57
CA ARG A 363 3.70 -6.80 -22.72
C ARG A 363 3.36 -5.92 -21.54
N SER A 364 4.36 -5.56 -20.75
CA SER A 364 4.18 -4.81 -19.50
C SER A 364 5.21 -3.70 -19.38
N VAL A 365 4.76 -2.54 -18.92
CA VAL A 365 5.65 -1.47 -18.48
C VAL A 365 6.20 -1.83 -17.12
N VAL A 366 7.49 -2.11 -17.06
CA VAL A 366 8.21 -2.46 -15.84
C VAL A 366 9.00 -1.24 -15.37
N THR A 367 8.94 -0.97 -14.08
CA THR A 367 9.77 0.04 -13.43
C THR A 367 10.75 -0.62 -12.49
N LEU A 368 11.95 -0.07 -12.41
CA LEU A 368 13.02 -0.45 -11.50
C LEU A 368 13.34 0.76 -10.64
N ARG A 369 13.29 0.63 -9.31
CA ARG A 369 13.50 1.74 -8.39
C ARG A 369 14.23 1.38 -7.11
N VAL A 370 14.90 2.37 -6.54
CA VAL A 370 15.41 2.33 -5.16
C VAL A 370 14.51 3.22 -4.29
N PRO A 371 13.67 2.65 -3.39
CA PRO A 371 12.78 3.44 -2.54
C PRO A 371 13.56 4.38 -1.62
N THR A 372 13.17 5.65 -1.60
CA THR A 372 13.74 6.68 -0.72
C THR A 372 13.00 6.76 0.62
N HIS A 373 11.71 6.42 0.63
CA HIS A 373 10.85 6.30 1.80
C HIS A 373 10.17 4.92 1.82
N GLY A 374 9.77 4.45 3.00
CA GLY A 374 9.07 3.17 3.13
C GLY A 374 9.86 1.97 2.60
N THR A 375 11.18 1.95 2.80
CA THR A 375 12.04 0.84 2.34
C THR A 375 11.46 -0.50 2.82
N PRO A 376 11.23 -1.47 1.91
CA PRO A 376 10.66 -2.76 2.27
C PRO A 376 11.43 -3.38 3.44
N ARG A 377 10.71 -3.82 4.47
CA ARG A 377 11.30 -4.54 5.58
C ARG A 377 11.74 -5.92 5.06
N LEU A 378 13.04 -6.16 5.09
CA LEU A 378 13.64 -7.45 4.74
C LEU A 378 13.74 -8.30 6.02
N PRO A 379 13.36 -9.59 5.99
CA PRO A 379 13.45 -10.48 7.14
C PRO A 379 14.88 -11.02 7.31
N VAL A 380 15.80 -10.11 7.59
CA VAL A 380 17.23 -10.39 7.75
C VAL A 380 17.45 -11.17 9.06
N ARG A 381 18.21 -12.26 9.01
CA ARG A 381 18.49 -13.08 10.20
C ARG A 381 19.47 -12.36 11.13
N GLU A 382 19.47 -12.78 12.40
CA GLU A 382 20.45 -12.29 13.38
C GLU A 382 21.88 -12.59 12.90
N GLY A 383 22.77 -11.59 13.02
CA GLY A 383 24.15 -11.68 12.53
C GLY A 383 24.34 -11.34 11.04
N GLU A 384 23.26 -11.16 10.28
CA GLU A 384 23.32 -10.76 8.87
C GLU A 384 23.01 -9.25 8.72
N VAL A 385 23.72 -8.57 7.84
CA VAL A 385 23.55 -7.12 7.62
C VAL A 385 23.39 -6.81 6.14
N VAL A 386 22.39 -5.99 5.80
CA VAL A 386 22.12 -5.57 4.42
C VAL A 386 23.23 -4.64 3.91
N ILE A 387 23.85 -5.01 2.80
CA ILE A 387 25.01 -4.33 2.19
C ILE A 387 24.70 -3.65 0.85
N THR A 388 23.46 -3.74 0.35
CA THR A 388 22.97 -3.00 -0.82
C THR A 388 21.65 -2.32 -0.50
N PRO A 389 21.25 -1.24 -1.20
CA PRO A 389 19.88 -0.75 -1.09
C PRO A 389 18.88 -1.85 -1.46
N ALA A 390 17.70 -1.80 -0.86
CA ALA A 390 16.56 -2.57 -1.33
C ALA A 390 16.10 -2.01 -2.67
N ILE A 391 15.94 -2.88 -3.65
CA ILE A 391 15.52 -2.55 -4.99
C ILE A 391 14.13 -3.14 -5.21
N VAL A 392 13.26 -2.36 -5.81
CA VAL A 392 11.89 -2.75 -6.11
C VAL A 392 11.72 -2.71 -7.62
N CYS A 393 11.15 -3.77 -8.18
CA CYS A 393 10.68 -3.75 -9.56
C CYS A 393 9.19 -4.09 -9.59
N SER A 394 8.47 -3.42 -10.49
CA SER A 394 7.01 -3.54 -10.57
C SER A 394 6.55 -4.87 -11.15
N LEU A 395 7.47 -5.73 -11.57
CA LEU A 395 7.14 -7.05 -12.08
C LEU A 395 6.72 -7.97 -10.93
N THR A 396 5.42 -8.22 -10.83
CA THR A 396 4.84 -9.07 -9.78
C THR A 396 4.87 -10.56 -10.09
N GLN A 397 5.16 -10.93 -11.34
CA GLN A 397 5.15 -12.33 -11.78
C GLN A 397 6.53 -12.95 -11.67
N GLU A 398 6.57 -14.24 -11.31
CA GLU A 398 7.78 -15.03 -11.41
C GLU A 398 8.14 -15.27 -12.88
N LEU A 399 9.42 -15.16 -13.21
CA LEU A 399 9.90 -15.37 -14.57
C LEU A 399 10.03 -16.85 -14.93
N LEU A 400 9.69 -17.19 -16.17
CA LEU A 400 9.88 -18.52 -16.75
C LEU A 400 11.35 -18.88 -16.97
N LYS A 401 12.22 -17.87 -17.04
CA LYS A 401 13.68 -17.99 -17.08
C LYS A 401 14.29 -16.93 -16.17
N PRO A 402 15.36 -17.23 -15.43
CA PRO A 402 15.93 -16.26 -14.51
C PRO A 402 16.48 -15.04 -15.26
N ALA A 403 16.24 -13.85 -14.70
CA ALA A 403 16.88 -12.62 -15.13
C ALA A 403 18.31 -12.53 -14.58
N THR A 404 19.16 -11.81 -15.29
CA THR A 404 20.50 -11.43 -14.81
C THR A 404 20.40 -10.11 -14.09
N VAL A 405 20.84 -10.06 -12.83
CA VAL A 405 20.87 -8.84 -12.02
C VAL A 405 22.32 -8.49 -11.72
N VAL A 406 22.70 -7.25 -11.97
CA VAL A 406 24.01 -6.68 -11.65
C VAL A 406 23.84 -5.60 -10.61
N LEU A 407 24.42 -5.79 -9.44
CA LEU A 407 24.42 -4.83 -8.34
C LEU A 407 25.84 -4.39 -8.02
N PRO A 408 26.04 -3.14 -7.60
CA PRO A 408 27.32 -2.70 -7.09
C PRO A 408 27.51 -3.22 -5.63
N LEU A 409 28.70 -3.69 -5.30
CA LEU A 409 29.13 -4.16 -3.99
C LEU A 409 29.89 -3.07 -3.25
N CYS A 410 29.59 -2.91 -1.96
CA CYS A 410 30.29 -1.97 -1.07
C CYS A 410 31.53 -2.57 -0.40
N THR A 411 31.88 -3.83 -0.65
CA THR A 411 32.95 -4.53 0.08
C THR A 411 34.27 -4.49 -0.67
N ASN A 412 35.38 -4.43 0.06
CA ASN A 412 36.71 -4.57 -0.53
C ASN A 412 36.93 -6.04 -0.97
N HIS A 413 37.61 -6.21 -2.11
CA HIS A 413 37.76 -7.47 -2.82
C HIS A 413 38.14 -8.68 -1.95
N HIS A 414 37.21 -9.62 -1.85
CA HIS A 414 37.49 -11.03 -1.61
C HIS A 414 36.79 -11.83 -2.71
N GLU A 415 37.50 -12.79 -3.32
CA GLU A 415 36.87 -13.75 -4.24
C GLU A 415 35.75 -14.48 -3.51
N LEU A 416 34.62 -14.74 -4.17
CA LEU A 416 33.58 -15.59 -3.61
C LEU A 416 34.18 -16.97 -3.35
N THR A 417 34.06 -17.46 -2.12
CA THR A 417 34.31 -18.86 -1.78
C THR A 417 32.99 -19.62 -1.71
N ASP A 418 33.04 -20.95 -1.63
CA ASP A 418 31.82 -21.74 -1.37
C ASP A 418 31.18 -21.39 -0.01
N ASP A 419 31.98 -20.85 0.92
CA ASP A 419 31.56 -20.28 2.21
C ASP A 419 31.26 -18.76 2.13
N SER A 420 30.87 -18.27 0.95
CA SER A 420 30.56 -16.86 0.74
C SER A 420 29.57 -16.32 1.78
N SER A 421 29.92 -15.17 2.34
CA SER A 421 29.08 -14.44 3.28
C SER A 421 27.91 -13.71 2.61
N VAL A 422 27.89 -13.59 1.28
CA VAL A 422 26.91 -12.78 0.56
C VAL A 422 25.61 -13.55 0.36
N ILE A 423 24.51 -12.95 0.80
CA ILE A 423 23.20 -13.58 0.90
C ILE A 423 22.20 -12.74 0.10
N LEU A 424 21.52 -13.38 -0.86
CA LEU A 424 20.40 -12.79 -1.59
C LEU A 424 19.12 -12.96 -0.78
N TYR A 425 18.45 -11.84 -0.55
CA TYR A 425 17.07 -11.77 -0.10
C TYR A 425 16.19 -11.31 -1.25
N THR A 426 15.17 -12.08 -1.61
CA THR A 426 14.19 -11.70 -2.64
C THR A 426 12.77 -12.06 -2.25
N ARG A 427 11.79 -11.23 -2.63
CA ARG A 427 10.38 -11.50 -2.38
C ARG A 427 9.86 -12.52 -3.40
N THR A 428 9.43 -13.67 -2.91
CA THR A 428 8.94 -14.79 -3.73
C THR A 428 7.41 -14.80 -3.83
N GLY A 429 6.74 -14.10 -2.92
CA GLY A 429 5.29 -13.90 -2.96
C GLY A 429 4.79 -13.01 -1.83
N PRO A 430 3.47 -12.81 -1.71
CA PRO A 430 2.88 -12.11 -0.57
C PRO A 430 3.30 -12.76 0.75
N GLY A 431 3.90 -11.98 1.66
CA GLY A 431 4.34 -12.45 2.98
C GLY A 431 5.51 -13.45 2.96
N LYS A 432 6.17 -13.66 1.80
CA LYS A 432 7.23 -14.67 1.65
C LYS A 432 8.50 -14.07 1.03
N PHE A 433 9.63 -14.41 1.64
CA PHE A 433 10.96 -14.06 1.15
C PHE A 433 11.80 -15.32 0.98
N GLY A 434 12.51 -15.41 -0.14
CA GLY A 434 13.58 -16.37 -0.35
C GLY A 434 14.91 -15.80 0.15
N ARG A 435 15.66 -16.63 0.87
CA ARG A 435 17.04 -16.39 1.30
C ARG A 435 17.95 -17.41 0.62
N ARG A 436 19.02 -16.97 -0.04
CA ARG A 436 20.02 -17.86 -0.69
C ARG A 436 21.42 -17.31 -0.59
N ASN A 437 22.37 -18.18 -0.26
CA ASN A 437 23.80 -17.83 -0.29
C ASN A 437 24.27 -17.75 -1.76
N LEU A 438 24.93 -16.65 -2.11
CA LEU A 438 25.51 -16.46 -3.43
C LEU A 438 26.91 -17.07 -3.46
N THR A 439 27.08 -18.10 -4.29
CA THR A 439 28.33 -18.86 -4.45
C THR A 439 28.93 -18.59 -5.83
N PRO A 440 30.19 -18.99 -6.10
CA PRO A 440 30.80 -18.85 -7.43
C PRO A 440 30.02 -19.54 -8.55
N ARG A 441 29.21 -20.55 -8.22
CA ARG A 441 28.36 -21.27 -9.18
C ARG A 441 27.09 -20.51 -9.53
N THR A 442 26.59 -19.68 -8.61
CA THR A 442 25.30 -18.97 -8.75
C THR A 442 25.46 -17.48 -8.99
N SER A 443 26.68 -16.96 -8.85
CA SER A 443 27.01 -15.54 -8.97
C SER A 443 28.47 -15.31 -9.37
N GLU A 444 28.75 -14.11 -9.88
CA GLU A 444 30.06 -13.68 -10.35
C GLU A 444 30.37 -12.30 -9.76
N ILE A 445 31.52 -12.14 -9.08
CA ILE A 445 32.01 -10.83 -8.63
C ILE A 445 32.94 -10.25 -9.71
N LEU A 446 32.60 -9.06 -10.18
CA LEU A 446 33.32 -8.31 -11.21
C LEU A 446 33.76 -6.98 -10.63
N LYS A 447 35.03 -6.86 -10.19
CA LYS A 447 35.78 -5.60 -9.90
C LYS A 447 35.16 -4.57 -8.93
N ASP A 448 33.94 -4.80 -8.42
CA ASP A 448 33.10 -3.97 -7.53
C ASP A 448 31.60 -4.24 -7.74
N LYS A 449 31.22 -5.16 -8.61
CA LYS A 449 29.84 -5.56 -8.88
C LYS A 449 29.66 -7.04 -8.61
N ILE A 450 28.42 -7.42 -8.30
CA ILE A 450 27.99 -8.81 -8.26
C ILE A 450 26.90 -9.01 -9.29
N LYS A 451 27.07 -10.07 -10.05
CA LYS A 451 26.11 -10.56 -11.02
C LYS A 451 25.51 -11.85 -10.50
N PHE A 452 24.19 -11.94 -10.45
CA PHE A 452 23.48 -13.16 -10.04
C PHE A 452 22.20 -13.33 -10.87
N HIS A 453 21.64 -14.53 -10.79
CA HIS A 453 20.44 -14.89 -11.54
C HIS A 453 19.26 -15.10 -10.60
N THR A 454 18.08 -14.59 -10.96
CA THR A 454 16.85 -14.76 -10.16
C THR A 454 15.60 -14.69 -11.03
N ARG A 455 14.60 -15.51 -10.73
CA ARG A 455 13.24 -15.45 -11.29
C ARG A 455 12.34 -14.47 -10.55
N HIS A 456 12.76 -14.02 -9.37
CA HIS A 456 11.99 -13.15 -8.48
C HIS A 456 12.58 -11.74 -8.48
N LEU A 457 11.89 -10.83 -9.17
CA LEU A 457 12.26 -9.42 -9.34
C LEU A 457 11.26 -8.45 -8.67
N GLN A 458 10.55 -8.88 -7.63
CA GLN A 458 9.60 -7.99 -6.96
C GLN A 458 10.35 -7.00 -6.04
N VAL A 459 11.08 -7.55 -5.08
CA VAL A 459 11.91 -6.82 -4.13
C VAL A 459 13.14 -7.65 -3.83
N TRP A 460 14.34 -7.06 -3.90
CA TRP A 460 15.57 -7.76 -3.52
C TRP A 460 16.63 -6.84 -2.92
N ALA A 461 17.52 -7.44 -2.14
CA ALA A 461 18.74 -6.83 -1.65
C ALA A 461 19.76 -7.91 -1.31
N LEU A 462 21.01 -7.51 -1.13
CA LEU A 462 22.08 -8.38 -0.64
C LEU A 462 22.39 -8.05 0.81
N ALA A 463 22.60 -9.10 1.59
CA ALA A 463 23.13 -9.06 2.94
C ALA A 463 24.49 -9.76 3.00
N SER A 464 25.23 -9.52 4.07
CA SER A 464 26.47 -10.23 4.36
C SER A 464 26.62 -10.49 5.86
N THR A 465 27.23 -11.62 6.22
CA THR A 465 27.73 -11.89 7.57
C THR A 465 29.15 -11.37 7.80
N ASP A 466 29.91 -11.16 6.71
CA ASP A 466 31.22 -10.52 6.75
C ASP A 466 31.12 -9.08 6.24
N LEU A 467 31.46 -8.15 7.13
CA LEU A 467 31.44 -6.71 6.85
C LEU A 467 32.84 -6.14 6.65
N GLN A 468 33.86 -6.99 6.59
CA GLN A 468 35.23 -6.55 6.36
C GLN A 468 35.31 -5.78 5.04
N GLY A 469 35.81 -4.55 5.14
CA GLY A 469 35.97 -3.70 3.98
C GLY A 469 34.68 -3.05 3.49
N LEU A 470 33.56 -3.13 4.22
CA LEU A 470 32.33 -2.42 3.86
C LEU A 470 32.58 -0.91 3.85
N GLN A 471 32.39 -0.28 2.69
CA GLN A 471 32.57 1.13 2.44
C GLN A 471 31.35 1.93 2.92
N LEU A 472 31.58 2.96 3.73
CA LEU A 472 30.59 3.89 4.23
C LEU A 472 30.97 5.34 3.89
N LYS A 473 29.98 6.22 3.89
CA LYS A 473 30.15 7.67 3.72
C LYS A 473 29.90 8.40 5.04
N CYS A 474 30.77 9.33 5.38
CA CYS A 474 30.59 10.27 6.48
C CYS A 474 30.35 11.68 5.94
N VAL A 475 29.31 12.34 6.46
CA VAL A 475 28.99 13.74 6.16
C VAL A 475 28.78 14.50 7.46
N VAL A 476 29.41 15.67 7.57
CA VAL A 476 29.37 16.50 8.79
C VAL A 476 28.74 17.85 8.48
N PHE A 477 27.83 18.28 9.36
CA PHE A 477 27.14 19.55 9.32
C PHE A 477 27.41 20.37 10.58
N GLN A 478 27.55 21.69 10.41
CA GLN A 478 27.66 22.67 11.49
C GLN A 478 26.56 23.73 11.34
N PRO A 479 26.09 24.35 12.44
CA PRO A 479 25.10 25.41 12.35
C PRO A 479 25.67 26.66 11.66
N LEU A 480 24.82 27.35 10.88
CA LEU A 480 25.19 28.57 10.15
C LEU A 480 25.34 29.79 11.06
N SER A 481 24.58 29.83 12.15
CA SER A 481 24.60 30.91 13.14
C SER A 481 24.48 30.31 14.52
N MET A 482 25.33 30.76 15.45
CA MET A 482 25.21 30.45 16.87
C MET A 482 25.40 31.72 17.68
N THR A 483 24.63 31.84 18.75
CA THR A 483 24.82 32.88 19.76
C THR A 483 26.00 32.52 20.67
N PRO A 484 26.68 33.50 21.28
CA PRO A 484 27.84 33.23 22.15
C PRO A 484 27.53 32.36 23.39
N ALA A 485 26.26 32.21 23.76
CA ALA A 485 25.81 31.39 24.88
C ALA A 485 25.51 29.93 24.48
N GLU A 486 25.42 29.63 23.19
CA GLU A 486 25.11 28.29 22.69
C GLU A 486 26.36 27.43 22.60
N LYS A 487 26.22 26.14 22.95
CA LYS A 487 27.30 25.17 22.78
C LYS A 487 27.45 24.83 21.29
N PRO A 488 28.69 24.75 20.77
CA PRO A 488 28.92 24.34 19.39
C PRO A 488 28.46 22.91 19.19
N THR A 489 27.56 22.70 18.23
CA THR A 489 27.00 21.39 17.91
C THR A 489 27.42 20.96 16.51
N LEU A 490 27.75 19.68 16.33
CA LEU A 490 28.00 19.07 15.03
C LEU A 490 27.03 17.92 14.80
N ARG A 491 26.55 17.79 13.56
CA ARG A 491 25.72 16.65 13.14
C ARG A 491 26.53 15.79 12.19
N VAL A 492 26.86 14.59 12.64
CA VAL A 492 27.60 13.59 11.85
C VAL A 492 26.63 12.52 11.36
N TYR A 493 26.64 12.30 10.05
CA TYR A 493 25.84 11.27 9.39
C TYR A 493 26.76 10.21 8.79
N ILE A 494 26.52 8.95 9.16
CA ILE A 494 27.18 7.78 8.58
C ILE A 494 26.16 7.07 7.71
N ILE A 495 26.45 6.99 6.42
CA ILE A 495 25.47 6.66 5.39
C ILE A 495 26.05 5.58 4.47
N HIS A 496 25.17 4.67 4.04
CA HIS A 496 25.49 3.71 2.98
C HIS A 496 25.82 4.43 1.65
N PRO A 497 26.82 3.99 0.87
CA PRO A 497 27.30 4.74 -0.30
C PRO A 497 26.27 4.93 -1.42
N TYR A 498 25.30 4.01 -1.55
CA TYR A 498 24.21 4.08 -2.53
C TYR A 498 22.94 4.78 -2.01
N ARG A 499 22.94 5.28 -0.77
CA ARG A 499 21.85 6.11 -0.26
C ARG A 499 22.13 7.56 -0.66
N ASN A 500 21.43 8.06 -1.68
CA ASN A 500 21.50 9.48 -2.06
C ASN A 500 20.66 10.38 -1.15
N VAL A 501 20.73 10.12 0.15
CA VAL A 501 20.04 10.90 1.19
C VAL A 501 20.85 12.17 1.51
N ILE A 502 22.05 12.37 0.92
CA ILE A 502 22.91 13.50 1.26
C ILE A 502 22.26 14.83 0.84
N GLU A 503 21.66 14.90 -0.35
CA GLU A 503 20.96 16.11 -0.79
C GLU A 503 19.71 16.39 0.06
N ASP A 504 18.95 15.35 0.40
CA ASP A 504 17.77 15.47 1.26
C ASP A 504 18.14 15.83 2.71
N ILE A 505 19.19 15.23 3.26
CA ILE A 505 19.77 15.63 4.55
C ILE A 505 20.21 17.08 4.46
N THR A 506 20.93 17.48 3.41
CA THR A 506 21.39 18.86 3.23
C THR A 506 20.22 19.84 3.17
N ARG A 507 19.15 19.51 2.45
CA ARG A 507 17.92 20.31 2.35
C ARG A 507 17.26 20.43 3.72
N LYS A 508 17.07 19.31 4.42
CA LYS A 508 16.45 19.23 5.75
C LYS A 508 17.25 19.98 6.81
N GLU A 509 18.57 19.89 6.74
CA GLU A 509 19.50 20.60 7.62
C GLU A 509 19.48 22.10 7.37
N LYS A 510 19.41 22.55 6.12
CA LYS A 510 19.23 23.96 5.76
C LYS A 510 17.86 24.52 6.18
N SER A 511 16.80 23.71 6.12
CA SER A 511 15.43 24.12 6.46
C SER A 511 15.07 23.85 7.94
N SER A 512 16.04 23.49 8.78
CA SER A 512 15.82 23.24 10.20
C SER A 512 15.65 24.56 10.97
N SER A 513 15.05 24.51 12.16
CA SER A 513 14.85 25.69 13.02
C SER A 513 16.17 26.40 13.36
N VAL A 514 17.24 25.64 13.46
CA VAL A 514 18.62 26.14 13.43
C VAL A 514 19.22 25.61 12.14
N PRO A 515 19.51 26.46 11.14
CA PRO A 515 19.95 25.98 9.84
C PRO A 515 21.41 25.55 9.90
N TYR A 516 21.72 24.38 9.34
CA TYR A 516 23.08 23.83 9.28
C TYR A 516 23.64 23.87 7.85
N CYS A 517 24.96 23.99 7.75
CA CYS A 517 25.71 23.89 6.51
C CYS A 517 26.71 22.72 6.57
N LYS A 518 26.99 22.13 5.41
CA LYS A 518 27.94 21.04 5.25
C LYS A 518 29.37 21.59 5.42
N VAL A 519 30.14 21.00 6.32
CA VAL A 519 31.49 21.50 6.71
C VAL A 519 32.55 21.10 5.68
N ARG A 520 32.46 19.88 5.14
CA ARG A 520 33.42 19.30 4.19
C ARG A 520 32.75 18.36 3.20
N ASN A 521 33.48 18.05 2.12
CA ASN A 521 33.12 17.00 1.17
C ASN A 521 32.98 15.63 1.85
N GLU A 522 32.22 14.73 1.22
CA GLU A 522 31.99 13.38 1.75
C GLU A 522 33.31 12.63 1.99
N VAL A 523 33.45 12.03 3.17
CA VAL A 523 34.61 11.17 3.49
C VAL A 523 34.17 9.73 3.36
N ARG A 524 34.91 8.94 2.58
CA ARG A 524 34.68 7.49 2.47
C ARG A 524 35.64 6.76 3.40
N PHE A 525 35.13 5.75 4.09
CA PHE A 525 35.93 4.90 4.96
C PHE A 525 35.39 3.47 4.94
N SER A 526 36.27 2.50 5.15
CA SER A 526 35.88 1.09 5.28
C SER A 526 35.84 0.69 6.75
N ILE A 527 34.85 -0.13 7.13
CA ILE A 527 34.86 -0.78 8.43
C ILE A 527 35.67 -2.08 8.37
N GLN A 528 36.34 -2.40 9.48
CA GLN A 528 36.91 -3.72 9.70
C GLN A 528 35.91 -4.52 10.56
N SER A 529 35.77 -5.82 10.30
CA SER A 529 34.89 -6.72 11.04
C SER A 529 35.49 -7.07 12.42
N THR A 530 35.78 -6.04 13.20
CA THR A 530 36.12 -6.14 14.62
C THR A 530 34.85 -5.84 15.41
N SER A 531 34.60 -6.53 16.52
CA SER A 531 33.48 -6.28 17.44
C SER A 531 33.56 -4.92 18.17
N MET A 532 34.26 -3.94 17.59
CA MET A 532 34.49 -2.62 18.14
C MET A 532 33.46 -1.63 17.61
N ASP A 533 32.93 -0.81 18.52
CA ASP A 533 32.06 0.30 18.18
C ASP A 533 32.78 1.37 17.35
N LEU A 534 32.03 2.04 16.49
CA LEU A 534 32.55 3.18 15.76
C LEU A 534 32.77 4.35 16.72
N THR A 535 34.01 4.83 16.80
CA THR A 535 34.38 5.94 17.67
C THR A 535 34.52 7.22 16.85
N ILE A 536 33.78 8.26 17.25
CA ILE A 536 33.94 9.61 16.72
C ILE A 536 34.77 10.42 17.72
N LEU A 537 35.88 11.01 17.23
CA LEU A 537 36.80 11.83 18.02
C LEU A 537 36.75 13.27 17.51
N LEU A 538 36.52 14.20 18.43
CA LEU A 538 36.59 15.63 18.20
C LEU A 538 37.84 16.16 18.90
N HIS A 539 38.77 16.70 18.11
CA HIS A 539 40.08 17.16 18.56
C HIS A 539 40.31 18.60 18.12
N ASP A 540 40.51 19.52 19.07
CA ASP A 540 40.76 20.95 18.81
C ASP A 540 42.24 21.36 18.96
N GLY A 541 43.13 20.40 19.24
CA GLY A 541 44.55 20.65 19.49
C GLY A 541 44.94 20.55 20.97
N ALA A 542 44.00 20.79 21.89
CA ALA A 542 44.23 20.80 23.34
C ALA A 542 43.28 19.90 24.13
N LYS A 543 42.09 19.61 23.61
CA LYS A 543 41.05 18.78 24.24
C LYS A 543 40.54 17.71 23.28
N ILE A 544 40.24 16.54 23.84
CA ILE A 544 39.70 15.38 23.13
C ILE A 544 38.34 15.04 23.73
N ASN A 545 37.29 15.14 22.91
CA ASN A 545 35.98 14.57 23.23
C ASN A 545 35.78 13.29 22.42
N LYS A 546 35.42 12.20 23.11
CA LYS A 546 35.23 10.87 22.52
C LYS A 546 33.77 10.46 22.66
N ARG A 547 33.17 10.03 21.55
CA ARG A 547 31.82 9.45 21.56
C ARG A 547 31.81 8.10 20.85
N MET A 548 31.19 7.13 21.50
CA MET A 548 30.97 5.78 20.94
C MET A 548 29.62 5.72 20.25
N VAL A 549 29.59 5.13 19.06
CA VAL A 549 28.38 4.86 18.29
C VAL A 549 28.24 3.36 18.16
N ASN A 550 27.27 2.80 18.89
CA ASN A 550 26.93 1.38 18.77
C ASN A 550 26.22 1.15 17.42
N MET A 551 26.74 0.22 16.62
CA MET A 551 26.22 -0.14 15.29
C MET A 551 25.25 -1.32 15.32
N CYS A 552 25.12 -2.02 16.46
CA CYS A 552 24.16 -3.11 16.66
C CYS A 552 22.77 -2.53 16.97
N GLU A 553 21.99 -2.35 15.91
CA GLU A 553 20.54 -2.58 15.81
C GLU A 553 20.08 -1.87 14.53
N SER A 554 19.52 -2.65 13.62
CA SER A 554 18.79 -2.27 12.39
C SER A 554 18.63 -0.77 12.10
N TYR A 555 19.06 -0.37 10.89
CA TYR A 555 18.91 0.94 10.22
C TYR A 555 19.97 2.03 10.52
N PRO A 556 20.77 2.46 9.51
CA PRO A 556 21.77 3.49 9.70
C PRO A 556 21.14 4.88 9.52
N ILE A 557 20.37 5.33 10.51
CA ILE A 557 20.13 6.76 10.74
C ILE A 557 20.18 7.00 12.25
N ARG A 558 21.37 7.22 12.79
CA ARG A 558 21.53 7.87 14.10
C ARG A 558 22.03 9.29 13.85
N SER A 559 21.19 10.30 14.09
CA SER A 559 21.67 11.67 14.22
C SER A 559 22.33 11.79 15.60
N VAL A 560 23.63 12.04 15.63
CA VAL A 560 24.35 12.27 16.89
C VAL A 560 24.33 13.78 17.13
N ARG A 561 23.65 14.22 18.20
CA ARG A 561 23.68 15.61 18.70
C ARG A 561 24.66 15.69 19.87
N GLU A 562 25.71 16.49 19.74
CA GLU A 562 26.45 17.06 20.88
C GLU A 562 26.03 18.51 21.08
#